data_AF-A0A821CG59-F1
#
_entry.id   AF-A0A821CG59-F1
#
_cell.length_a   1.000
_cell.length_b   1.000
_cell.length_c   1.000
_cell.angle_alpha   90.00
_cell.angle_beta   90.00
_cell.angle_gamma   90.00
#
_symmetry.space_group_name_H-M   'P 1'
#
loop_
_entity.id
_entity.type
_entity.pdbx_description
1 polymer ?
#
loop_
_entity_poly.entity_id
_entity_poly.type
_entity_poly.pdbx_seq_one_letter_code
_entity_poly.pdbx_strand_id
1 'polypeptide(L)'
;QHSTSADERLLNFLRLNPSIWGVAHIPINLELICSLWSDNDWSETKTLTMTALYDNIVEWLCRRYLSKQNSDIQMTKEDVYADCHKELAFLETLAFKGMENNTVILRKDLLQKTLKETEYSSKHYTRLLNIGVLKSINAQSIGNRIEVEKDHYFIHLSFQEHFAARYLVKTLNGPGRQAAIEFINSHKYNQRFQLVFIFTSGLLAQ
;
A
#
# COMPACT_ATOMS: atom_id res chain seq x y z
N GLN A 1 25.59 29.52 12.65
CA GLN A 1 24.47 28.96 11.86
C GLN A 1 24.28 27.52 12.33
N HIS A 2 23.24 27.26 13.13
CA HIS A 2 22.95 25.90 13.58
C HIS A 2 22.16 25.20 12.48
N SER A 3 22.80 24.26 11.80
CA SER A 3 22.13 23.32 10.90
C SER A 3 21.08 22.56 11.71
N THR A 4 19.80 22.69 11.34
CA THR A 4 18.68 21.94 11.94
C THR A 4 18.89 20.44 11.70
N SER A 5 18.86 19.63 12.75
CA SER A 5 19.09 18.18 12.61
C SER A 5 18.02 17.53 11.73
N ALA A 6 18.30 16.36 11.14
CA ALA A 6 17.33 15.64 10.32
C ALA A 6 16.05 15.33 11.11
N ASP A 7 16.19 14.98 12.40
CA ASP A 7 15.09 14.68 13.31
C ASP A 7 14.21 15.91 13.58
N GLU A 8 14.83 17.09 13.78
CA GLU A 8 14.11 18.35 13.97
C GLU A 8 13.33 18.75 12.72
N ARG A 9 13.90 18.52 11.52
CA ARG A 9 13.21 18.77 10.25
C ARG A 9 12.01 17.84 10.06
N LEU A 10 12.17 16.54 10.37
CA LEU A 10 11.07 15.57 10.32
C LEU A 10 9.96 15.94 11.31
N LEU A 11 10.29 16.27 12.56
CA LEU A 11 9.30 16.68 13.56
C LEU A 11 8.53 17.94 13.13
N ASN A 12 9.22 18.92 12.55
CA ASN A 12 8.57 20.12 12.02
C ASN A 12 7.66 19.78 10.83
N PHE A 13 8.10 18.94 9.89
CA PHE A 13 7.26 18.46 8.79
C PHE A 13 5.99 17.77 9.30
N LEU A 14 6.11 16.86 10.27
CA LEU A 14 4.96 16.15 10.83
C LEU A 14 3.98 17.13 11.49
N ARG A 15 4.47 18.11 12.27
CA ARG A 15 3.63 19.13 12.92
C ARG A 15 2.87 20.01 11.92
N LEU A 16 3.46 20.28 10.75
CA LEU A 16 2.82 21.04 9.68
C LEU A 16 1.77 20.22 8.90
N ASN A 17 1.73 18.90 9.06
CA ASN A 17 0.82 18.00 8.37
C ASN A 17 -0.04 17.19 9.36
N PRO A 18 -1.12 17.76 9.94
CA PRO A 18 -1.90 17.13 11.01
C PRO A 18 -2.42 15.72 10.69
N SER A 19 -2.82 15.47 9.44
CA SER A 19 -3.27 14.14 9.01
C SER A 19 -2.14 13.09 9.08
N ILE A 20 -0.93 13.47 8.66
CA ILE A 20 0.26 12.62 8.73
C ILE A 20 0.74 12.49 10.18
N TRP A 21 0.67 13.57 10.96
CA TRP A 21 0.95 13.54 12.40
C TRP A 21 0.14 12.46 13.11
N GLY A 22 -1.17 12.39 12.85
CA GLY A 22 -2.04 11.35 13.42
C GLY A 22 -1.58 9.93 13.05
N VAL A 23 -1.23 9.70 11.79
CA VAL A 23 -0.75 8.40 11.30
C VAL A 23 0.61 8.02 11.86
N ALA A 24 1.50 8.99 12.09
CA ALA A 24 2.82 8.80 12.67
C ALA A 24 2.77 8.37 14.16
N HIS A 25 1.61 8.40 14.82
CA HIS A 25 1.47 7.82 16.17
C HIS A 25 1.37 6.28 16.13
N ILE A 26 1.18 5.70 14.95
CA ILE A 26 1.20 4.25 14.74
C ILE A 26 2.66 3.85 14.47
N PRO A 27 3.30 3.02 15.32
CA PRO A 27 4.74 2.76 15.23
C PRO A 27 5.23 2.28 13.86
N ILE A 28 4.48 1.38 13.21
CA ILE A 28 4.84 0.87 11.88
C ILE A 28 4.78 1.96 10.80
N ASN A 29 3.83 2.90 10.90
CA ASN A 29 3.75 3.99 9.95
C ASN A 29 4.86 5.01 10.20
N LEU A 30 5.20 5.28 11.47
CA LEU A 30 6.34 6.13 11.82
C LEU A 30 7.65 5.56 11.27
N GLU A 31 7.88 4.26 11.45
CA GLU A 31 9.07 3.57 10.92
C GLU A 31 9.19 3.77 9.39
N LEU A 32 8.09 3.61 8.65
CA LEU A 32 8.05 3.80 7.20
C LEU A 32 8.27 5.27 6.80
N ILE A 33 7.69 6.22 7.54
CA ILE A 33 7.91 7.65 7.32
C ILE A 33 9.38 8.00 7.56
N CYS A 34 9.98 7.52 8.66
CA CYS A 34 11.39 7.74 8.97
C CYS A 34 12.31 7.12 7.90
N SER A 35 11.96 5.92 7.42
CA SER A 35 12.73 5.24 6.37
C SER A 35 12.70 6.03 5.06
N LEU A 36 11.52 6.50 4.65
CA LEU A 36 11.36 7.37 3.49
C LEU A 36 12.12 8.69 3.62
N TRP A 37 12.09 9.29 4.80
CA TRP A 37 12.78 10.55 5.09
C TRP A 37 14.31 10.41 5.01
N SER A 38 14.83 9.21 5.27
CA SER A 38 16.26 8.93 5.16
C SER A 38 16.73 8.89 3.70
N ASP A 39 15.86 8.46 2.79
CA ASP A 39 16.16 8.27 1.37
C ASP A 39 15.72 9.47 0.49
N ASN A 40 14.85 10.35 0.99
CA ASN A 40 14.37 11.53 0.28
C ASN A 40 14.35 12.77 1.19
N ASP A 41 14.88 13.89 0.71
CA ASP A 41 14.74 15.17 1.42
C ASP A 41 13.37 15.80 1.12
N TRP A 42 12.41 15.60 2.04
CA TRP A 42 11.09 16.22 1.97
C TRP A 42 10.99 17.54 2.73
N SER A 43 12.12 18.11 3.19
CA SER A 43 12.11 19.31 4.02
C SER A 43 11.50 20.54 3.35
N GLU A 44 11.48 20.58 2.00
CA GLU A 44 10.82 21.64 1.22
C GLU A 44 9.32 21.36 0.94
N THR A 45 8.84 20.15 1.21
CA THR A 45 7.44 19.76 1.00
C THR A 45 6.56 20.34 2.10
N LYS A 46 6.00 21.53 1.84
CA LYS A 46 5.15 22.23 2.81
C LYS A 46 3.85 21.50 3.14
N THR A 47 3.30 20.75 2.19
CA THR A 47 2.05 19.99 2.36
C THR A 47 2.16 18.66 1.63
N LEU A 48 1.94 17.56 2.34
CA LEU A 48 1.86 16.22 1.78
C LEU A 48 0.51 15.60 2.15
N THR A 49 -0.25 15.13 1.16
CA THR A 49 -1.52 14.45 1.43
C THR A 49 -1.27 13.05 1.96
N MET A 50 -2.24 12.51 2.71
CA MET A 50 -2.18 11.11 3.17
C MET A 50 -1.97 10.16 1.98
N THR A 51 -2.69 10.40 0.87
CA THR A 51 -2.59 9.59 -0.33
C THR A 51 -1.19 9.62 -0.94
N ALA A 52 -0.60 10.81 -1.07
CA ALA A 52 0.76 10.96 -1.58
C ALA A 52 1.79 10.29 -0.68
N LEU A 53 1.63 10.37 0.64
CA LEU A 53 2.48 9.65 1.58
C LEU A 53 2.43 8.13 1.36
N TYR A 54 1.24 7.53 1.32
CA TYR A 54 1.11 6.09 1.14
C TYR A 54 1.59 5.64 -0.25
N ASP A 55 1.36 6.44 -1.30
CA ASP A 55 1.88 6.14 -2.63
C ASP A 55 3.42 6.18 -2.68
N ASN A 56 4.04 7.14 -1.98
CA ASN A 56 5.50 7.20 -1.81
C ASN A 56 6.04 6.01 -1.00
N ILE A 57 5.33 5.58 0.07
CA ILE A 57 5.69 4.37 0.83
C ILE A 57 5.67 3.15 -0.09
N VAL A 58 4.61 2.98 -0.90
CA VAL A 58 4.47 1.84 -1.80
C VAL A 58 5.58 1.84 -2.85
N GLU A 59 5.86 2.99 -3.47
CA GLU A 59 6.98 3.13 -4.42
C GLU A 59 8.31 2.73 -3.76
N TRP A 60 8.59 3.26 -2.56
CA TRP A 60 9.82 2.95 -1.83
C TRP A 60 9.95 1.46 -1.49
N LEU A 61 8.86 0.82 -1.06
CA LEU A 61 8.86 -0.62 -0.78
C LEU A 61 9.14 -1.46 -2.03
N CYS A 62 8.55 -1.08 -3.16
CA CYS A 62 8.82 -1.71 -4.45
C CYS A 62 10.29 -1.51 -4.87
N ARG A 63 10.80 -0.27 -4.79
CA ARG A 63 12.20 0.05 -5.10
C ARG A 63 13.17 -0.74 -4.24
N ARG A 64 12.93 -0.81 -2.93
CA ARG A 64 13.72 -1.60 -1.97
C ARG A 64 13.67 -3.11 -2.24
N TYR A 65 12.54 -3.60 -2.72
CA TYR A 65 12.40 -5.01 -3.12
C TYR A 65 13.18 -5.30 -4.41
N LEU A 66 13.08 -4.42 -5.41
CA LEU A 66 13.76 -4.57 -6.70
C LEU A 66 15.28 -4.40 -6.58
N SER A 67 15.77 -3.47 -5.76
CA SER A 67 17.21 -3.26 -5.53
C SER A 67 17.89 -4.45 -4.86
N LYS A 68 17.14 -5.28 -4.11
CA LYS A 68 17.65 -6.56 -3.59
C LYS A 68 17.79 -7.63 -4.66
N GLN A 69 17.14 -7.48 -5.81
CA GLN A 69 17.18 -8.45 -6.91
C GLN A 69 18.13 -8.04 -8.03
N ASN A 70 18.25 -6.75 -8.30
CA ASN A 70 19.12 -6.20 -9.33
C ASN A 70 19.94 -5.05 -8.75
N SER A 71 21.24 -5.05 -9.04
CA SER A 71 22.17 -4.00 -8.61
C SER A 71 21.82 -2.67 -9.29
N ASP A 72 21.19 -1.79 -8.53
CA ASP A 72 21.13 -0.33 -8.65
C ASP A 72 21.12 0.26 -10.08
N ILE A 73 20.00 0.05 -10.78
CA ILE A 73 19.66 0.87 -11.94
C ILE A 73 18.84 2.05 -11.41
N GLN A 74 19.16 3.27 -11.82
CA GLN A 74 18.30 4.42 -11.55
C GLN A 74 16.94 4.23 -12.26
N MET A 75 15.99 3.66 -11.54
CA MET A 75 14.63 3.43 -12.02
C MET A 75 13.77 4.67 -11.80
N THR A 76 13.01 5.07 -12.81
CA THR A 76 11.93 6.06 -12.62
C THR A 76 10.80 5.47 -11.77
N LYS A 77 9.88 6.30 -11.30
CA LYS A 77 8.69 5.83 -10.56
C LYS A 77 7.86 4.90 -11.44
N GLU A 78 7.71 5.24 -12.71
CA GLU A 78 6.99 4.48 -13.72
C GLU A 78 7.61 3.10 -13.92
N ASP A 79 8.95 3.03 -14.00
CA ASP A 79 9.67 1.75 -14.10
C ASP A 79 9.44 0.87 -12.88
N VAL A 80 9.50 1.44 -11.67
CA VAL A 80 9.26 0.70 -10.42
C VAL A 80 7.85 0.10 -10.39
N TYR A 81 6.85 0.89 -10.78
CA TYR A 81 5.47 0.42 -10.88
C TYR A 81 5.25 -0.59 -12.00
N ALA A 82 5.94 -0.44 -13.13
CA ALA A 82 5.90 -1.39 -14.23
C ALA A 82 6.51 -2.74 -13.82
N ASP A 83 7.63 -2.76 -13.11
CA ASP A 83 8.25 -4.01 -12.67
C ASP A 83 7.45 -4.72 -11.57
N CYS A 84 6.82 -3.96 -10.66
CA CYS A 84 5.98 -4.51 -9.59
C CYS A 84 4.50 -4.67 -9.96
N HIS A 85 4.12 -4.50 -11.23
CA HIS A 85 2.70 -4.38 -11.62
C HIS A 85 1.86 -5.60 -11.22
N LYS A 86 2.40 -6.81 -11.34
CA LYS A 86 1.67 -8.06 -11.03
C LYS A 86 1.42 -8.19 -9.55
N GLU A 87 2.44 -7.90 -8.75
CA GLU A 87 2.37 -7.92 -7.30
C GLU A 87 1.38 -6.88 -6.79
N LEU A 88 1.43 -5.66 -7.33
CA LEU A 88 0.54 -4.58 -6.94
C LEU A 88 -0.91 -4.89 -7.36
N ALA A 89 -1.15 -5.38 -8.58
CA ALA A 89 -2.49 -5.77 -9.02
C ALA A 89 -3.12 -6.85 -8.11
N PHE A 90 -2.30 -7.82 -7.66
CA PHE A 90 -2.73 -8.81 -6.69
C PHE A 90 -3.10 -8.17 -5.34
N LEU A 91 -2.23 -7.33 -4.79
CA LEU A 91 -2.45 -6.66 -3.49
C LEU A 91 -3.69 -5.76 -3.51
N GLU A 92 -3.88 -5.01 -4.59
CA GLU A 92 -5.04 -4.14 -4.83
C GLU A 92 -6.34 -4.94 -4.84
N THR A 93 -6.38 -6.04 -5.60
CA THR A 93 -7.56 -6.92 -5.69
C THR A 93 -7.85 -7.59 -4.34
N LEU A 94 -6.80 -8.11 -3.68
CA LEU A 94 -6.93 -8.75 -2.37
C LEU A 94 -7.45 -7.77 -1.33
N ALA A 95 -6.92 -6.55 -1.32
CA ALA A 95 -7.30 -5.50 -0.41
C ALA A 95 -8.76 -5.07 -0.60
N PHE A 96 -9.17 -4.82 -1.84
CA PHE A 96 -10.54 -4.41 -2.15
C PHE A 96 -11.55 -5.47 -1.69
N LYS A 97 -11.32 -6.74 -2.03
CA LYS A 97 -12.20 -7.83 -1.60
C LYS A 97 -12.19 -8.03 -0.08
N GLY A 98 -11.05 -7.85 0.57
CA GLY A 98 -10.97 -7.88 2.02
C GLY A 98 -11.82 -6.77 2.65
N MET A 99 -11.80 -5.57 2.05
CA MET A 99 -12.64 -4.45 2.50
C MET A 99 -14.13 -4.72 2.27
N GLU A 100 -14.50 -5.25 1.10
CA GLU A 100 -15.88 -5.61 0.74
C GLU A 100 -16.45 -6.71 1.65
N ASN A 101 -15.66 -7.75 1.94
CA ASN A 101 -16.07 -8.87 2.80
C ASN A 101 -16.05 -8.55 4.31
N ASN A 102 -15.72 -7.33 4.69
CA ASN A 102 -15.52 -6.93 6.06
C ASN A 102 -14.43 -7.76 6.81
N THR A 103 -13.26 -7.94 6.20
CA THR A 103 -12.18 -8.76 6.80
C THR A 103 -10.84 -8.04 6.81
N VAL A 104 -10.19 -8.03 7.98
CA VAL A 104 -8.77 -7.65 8.15
C VAL A 104 -7.86 -8.87 8.03
N ILE A 105 -8.35 -10.02 8.52
CA ILE A 105 -7.69 -11.32 8.32
C ILE A 105 -8.14 -11.91 7.00
N LEU A 106 -7.22 -11.96 6.06
CA LEU A 106 -7.40 -12.43 4.70
C LEU A 106 -7.19 -13.93 4.68
N ARG A 107 -8.31 -14.67 4.70
CA ARG A 107 -8.29 -16.12 4.74
C ARG A 107 -7.78 -16.73 3.44
N LYS A 108 -7.21 -17.93 3.53
CA LYS A 108 -6.66 -18.64 2.37
C LYS A 108 -7.61 -18.79 1.18
N ASP A 109 -8.92 -18.92 1.41
CA ASP A 109 -9.92 -19.04 0.35
C ASP A 109 -10.04 -17.73 -0.47
N LEU A 110 -9.96 -16.58 0.21
CA LEU A 110 -9.92 -15.28 -0.43
C LEU A 110 -8.62 -15.10 -1.25
N LEU A 111 -7.49 -15.55 -0.72
CA LEU A 111 -6.22 -15.54 -1.43
C LEU A 111 -6.28 -16.40 -2.69
N GLN A 112 -6.76 -17.64 -2.58
CA GLN A 112 -6.87 -18.56 -3.72
C GLN A 112 -7.80 -18.02 -4.81
N LYS A 113 -8.92 -17.38 -4.44
CA LYS A 113 -9.79 -16.68 -5.40
C LYS A 113 -9.07 -15.53 -6.09
N THR A 114 -8.31 -14.74 -5.33
CA THR A 114 -7.55 -13.61 -5.88
C THR A 114 -6.44 -14.06 -6.82
N LEU A 115 -5.70 -15.14 -6.49
CA LEU A 115 -4.67 -15.71 -7.35
C LEU A 115 -5.24 -16.11 -8.73
N LYS A 116 -6.44 -16.68 -8.75
CA LYS A 116 -7.13 -17.08 -9.99
C LYS A 116 -7.54 -15.87 -10.81
N GLU A 117 -8.13 -14.86 -10.19
CA GLU A 117 -8.63 -13.66 -10.90
C GLU A 117 -7.52 -12.76 -11.45
N THR A 118 -6.41 -12.62 -10.72
CA THR A 118 -5.29 -11.80 -11.20
C THR A 118 -4.29 -12.59 -12.01
N GLU A 119 -4.58 -13.87 -12.30
CA GLU A 119 -3.68 -14.83 -12.95
C GLU A 119 -2.27 -14.86 -12.33
N TYR A 120 -2.18 -14.57 -11.02
CA TYR A 120 -0.91 -14.48 -10.33
C TYR A 120 -0.43 -15.87 -9.94
N SER A 121 0.79 -16.22 -10.36
CA SER A 121 1.37 -17.54 -10.10
C SER A 121 1.68 -17.72 -8.61
N SER A 122 1.12 -18.75 -7.99
CA SER A 122 1.44 -19.13 -6.61
C SER A 122 2.93 -19.46 -6.41
N LYS A 123 3.67 -19.77 -7.48
CA LYS A 123 5.14 -19.97 -7.44
C LYS A 123 5.91 -18.68 -7.16
N HIS A 124 5.28 -17.52 -7.33
CA HIS A 124 5.89 -16.21 -7.09
C HIS A 124 5.36 -15.57 -5.81
N TYR A 125 4.55 -16.27 -5.01
CA TYR A 125 3.87 -15.71 -3.85
C TYR A 125 4.82 -15.08 -2.80
N THR A 126 6.01 -15.64 -2.59
CA THR A 126 7.03 -15.05 -1.71
C THR A 126 7.48 -13.68 -2.17
N ARG A 127 7.35 -13.32 -3.45
CA ARG A 127 7.63 -11.96 -3.95
C ARG A 127 6.69 -10.93 -3.33
N LEU A 128 5.40 -11.25 -3.20
CA LEU A 128 4.41 -10.41 -2.52
C LEU A 128 4.78 -10.16 -1.06
N LEU A 129 5.19 -11.22 -0.35
CA LEU A 129 5.63 -11.12 1.04
C LEU A 129 6.91 -10.29 1.17
N ASN A 130 7.81 -10.39 0.19
CA ASN A 130 9.08 -9.67 0.18
C ASN A 130 8.95 -8.16 -0.09
N ILE A 131 7.85 -7.69 -0.69
CA ILE A 131 7.51 -6.25 -0.73
C ILE A 131 7.33 -5.71 0.70
N GLY A 132 6.83 -6.56 1.61
CA GLY A 132 6.77 -6.25 3.04
C GLY A 132 5.48 -5.58 3.51
N VAL A 133 4.46 -5.46 2.66
CA VAL A 133 3.13 -4.93 3.03
C VAL A 133 2.15 -5.98 3.53
N LEU A 134 2.41 -7.26 3.22
CA LEU A 134 1.55 -8.40 3.57
C LEU A 134 2.34 -9.37 4.46
N LYS A 135 1.72 -9.86 5.54
CA LYS A 135 2.29 -10.84 6.46
C LYS A 135 1.39 -12.06 6.57
N SER A 136 2.00 -13.23 6.73
CA SER A 136 1.27 -14.46 7.05
C SER A 136 1.12 -14.66 8.55
N ILE A 137 0.02 -15.30 8.95
CA ILE A 137 -0.24 -15.71 10.33
C ILE A 137 0.49 -17.04 10.55
N ASN A 138 1.37 -17.06 11.55
CA ASN A 138 2.30 -18.14 11.90
C ASN A 138 3.55 -18.24 11.00
N ALA A 139 4.68 -17.76 11.53
CA ALA A 139 5.98 -17.70 10.86
C ALA A 139 6.76 -19.04 10.85
N GLN A 140 6.18 -20.13 11.35
CA GLN A 140 6.93 -21.36 11.68
C GLN A 140 7.36 -22.19 10.45
N SER A 141 6.71 -22.04 9.31
CA SER A 141 6.99 -22.83 8.10
C SER A 141 7.11 -21.91 6.89
N ILE A 142 8.15 -22.07 6.07
CA ILE A 142 8.50 -21.11 5.01
C ILE A 142 8.42 -21.80 3.65
N GLY A 143 7.80 -21.15 2.66
CA GLY A 143 7.80 -21.59 1.26
C GLY A 143 6.48 -21.31 0.55
N ASN A 144 6.54 -21.00 -0.75
CA ASN A 144 5.39 -20.55 -1.55
C ASN A 144 4.09 -21.35 -1.34
N ARG A 145 4.16 -22.68 -1.44
CA ARG A 145 2.99 -23.58 -1.26
C ARG A 145 2.40 -23.52 0.14
N ILE A 146 3.26 -23.32 1.14
CA ILE A 146 2.87 -23.29 2.54
C ILE A 146 2.29 -21.90 2.85
N GLU A 147 2.92 -20.84 2.36
CA GLU A 147 2.47 -19.46 2.55
C GLU A 147 1.04 -19.28 2.00
N VAL A 148 0.74 -19.73 0.79
CA VAL A 148 -0.61 -19.59 0.19
C VAL A 148 -1.72 -20.27 1.00
N GLU A 149 -1.39 -21.27 1.82
CA GLU A 149 -2.36 -21.97 2.68
C GLU A 149 -2.59 -21.29 4.04
N LYS A 150 -1.84 -20.23 4.35
CA LYS A 150 -1.98 -19.45 5.57
C LYS A 150 -2.99 -18.32 5.40
N ASP A 151 -3.51 -17.88 6.54
CA ASP A 151 -4.21 -16.60 6.63
C ASP A 151 -3.18 -15.45 6.64
N HIS A 152 -3.57 -14.30 6.12
CA HIS A 152 -2.70 -13.14 5.98
C HIS A 152 -3.35 -11.88 6.51
N TYR A 153 -2.55 -10.83 6.68
CA TYR A 153 -3.02 -9.49 6.99
C TYR A 153 -2.04 -8.47 6.42
N PHE A 154 -2.55 -7.29 6.07
CA PHE A 154 -1.70 -6.15 5.76
C PHE A 154 -1.02 -5.67 7.04
N ILE A 155 0.21 -5.17 6.94
CA ILE A 155 0.98 -4.67 8.10
C ILE A 155 0.23 -3.60 8.92
N HIS A 156 -0.73 -2.90 8.30
CA HIS A 156 -1.71 -2.06 8.96
C HIS A 156 -2.97 -1.92 8.07
N LEU A 157 -4.13 -1.67 8.68
CA LEU A 157 -5.42 -1.53 7.96
C LEU A 157 -5.36 -0.43 6.88
N SER A 158 -4.67 0.67 7.15
CA SER A 158 -4.50 1.77 6.19
C SER A 158 -3.84 1.33 4.88
N PHE A 159 -2.97 0.31 4.88
CA PHE A 159 -2.41 -0.24 3.63
C PHE A 159 -3.48 -0.99 2.86
N GLN A 160 -4.29 -1.79 3.54
CA GLN A 160 -5.45 -2.43 2.92
C GLN A 160 -6.40 -1.37 2.32
N GLU A 161 -6.67 -0.29 3.04
CA GLU A 161 -7.52 0.79 2.55
C GLU A 161 -6.92 1.52 1.35
N HIS A 162 -5.60 1.77 1.36
CA HIS A 162 -4.89 2.39 0.25
C HIS A 162 -4.88 1.50 -1.01
N PHE A 163 -4.57 0.21 -0.87
CA PHE A 163 -4.61 -0.73 -1.98
C PHE A 163 -6.03 -0.93 -2.53
N ALA A 164 -7.05 -0.97 -1.66
CA ALA A 164 -8.45 -0.99 -2.08
C ALA A 164 -8.83 0.27 -2.86
N ALA A 165 -8.32 1.44 -2.48
CA ALA A 165 -8.55 2.68 -3.19
C ALA A 165 -7.91 2.67 -4.60
N ARG A 166 -6.68 2.14 -4.72
CA ARG A 166 -6.00 1.94 -6.02
C ARG A 166 -6.79 1.01 -6.93
N TYR A 167 -7.31 -0.10 -6.40
CA TYR A 167 -8.22 -0.99 -7.13
C TYR A 167 -9.45 -0.24 -7.65
N LEU A 168 -10.06 0.58 -6.80
CA LEU A 168 -11.26 1.34 -7.16
C LEU A 168 -10.96 2.34 -8.28
N VAL A 169 -9.82 3.05 -8.24
CA VAL A 169 -9.39 3.97 -9.30
C VAL A 169 -9.15 3.22 -10.62
N LYS A 170 -8.45 2.08 -10.59
CA LYS A 170 -8.26 1.25 -11.79
C LYS A 170 -9.58 0.77 -12.37
N THR A 171 -10.52 0.37 -11.51
CA THR A 171 -11.85 -0.09 -11.91
C THR A 171 -12.68 1.04 -12.51
N LEU A 172 -12.61 2.26 -11.95
CA LEU A 172 -13.26 3.47 -12.50
C LEU A 172 -12.74 3.82 -13.90
N ASN A 173 -11.46 3.59 -14.15
CA ASN A 173 -10.80 3.87 -15.44
C ASN A 173 -10.88 2.68 -16.41
N GLY A 174 -11.54 1.59 -16.03
CA GLY A 174 -11.59 0.35 -16.79
C GLY A 174 -13.01 -0.11 -17.14
N PRO A 175 -13.17 -1.37 -17.60
CA PRO A 175 -14.48 -1.92 -17.99
C PRO A 175 -15.45 -2.07 -16.80
N GLY A 176 -14.93 -2.12 -15.56
CA GLY A 176 -15.74 -2.21 -14.34
C GLY A 176 -16.30 -0.88 -13.82
N ARG A 177 -16.19 0.21 -14.59
CA ARG A 177 -16.54 1.57 -14.14
C ARG A 177 -17.93 1.67 -13.49
N GLN A 178 -18.92 1.02 -14.07
CA GLN A 178 -20.30 1.07 -13.56
C GLN A 178 -20.41 0.42 -12.16
N ALA A 179 -19.79 -0.74 -11.97
CA ALA A 179 -19.75 -1.42 -10.67
C ALA A 179 -19.00 -0.59 -9.62
N ALA A 180 -17.91 0.08 -10.00
CA ALA A 180 -17.20 1.00 -9.10
C ALA A 180 -18.06 2.20 -8.68
N ILE A 181 -18.81 2.79 -9.61
CA ILE A 181 -19.75 3.90 -9.32
C ILE A 181 -20.86 3.42 -8.37
N GLU A 182 -21.41 2.23 -8.59
CA GLU A 182 -22.44 1.63 -7.73
C GLU A 182 -21.89 1.34 -6.33
N PHE A 183 -20.68 0.81 -6.25
CA PHE A 183 -19.99 0.58 -4.99
C PHE A 183 -19.82 1.89 -4.20
N ILE A 184 -19.34 2.96 -4.85
CA ILE A 184 -19.18 4.28 -4.24
C ILE A 184 -20.54 4.80 -3.76
N ASN A 185 -21.57 4.74 -4.61
CA ASN A 185 -22.90 5.25 -4.25
C ASN A 185 -23.50 4.52 -3.05
N SER A 186 -23.27 3.21 -2.96
CA SER A 186 -23.77 2.37 -1.86
C SER A 186 -23.02 2.58 -0.56
N HIS A 187 -21.73 2.95 -0.63
CA HIS A 187 -20.84 3.00 0.54
C HIS A 187 -20.34 4.39 0.92
N LYS A 188 -20.62 5.46 0.16
CA LYS A 188 -20.05 6.82 0.38
C LYS A 188 -20.24 7.42 1.78
N TYR A 189 -21.22 6.95 2.55
CA TYR A 189 -21.46 7.37 3.94
C TYR A 189 -21.07 6.32 4.99
N ASN A 190 -20.55 5.18 4.55
CA ASN A 190 -20.07 4.13 5.43
C ASN A 190 -18.66 4.50 5.92
N GLN A 191 -18.56 4.77 7.23
CA GLN A 191 -17.31 5.17 7.89
C GLN A 191 -16.16 4.19 7.64
N ARG A 192 -16.46 2.91 7.42
CA ARG A 192 -15.46 1.87 7.11
C ARG A 192 -14.69 2.14 5.81
N PHE A 193 -15.34 2.78 4.84
CA PHE A 193 -14.72 3.10 3.56
C PHE A 193 -14.24 4.55 3.50
N GLN A 194 -14.32 5.29 4.62
CA GLN A 194 -13.94 6.70 4.67
C GLN A 194 -12.50 6.90 4.18
N LEU A 195 -11.54 6.14 4.70
CA LEU A 195 -10.14 6.29 4.31
C LEU A 195 -9.90 5.76 2.88
N VAL A 196 -10.62 4.72 2.45
CA VAL A 196 -10.61 4.25 1.05
C VAL A 196 -11.01 5.39 0.13
N PHE A 197 -12.11 6.11 0.39
CA PHE A 197 -12.55 7.20 -0.48
C PHE A 197 -11.66 8.45 -0.40
N ILE A 198 -11.08 8.74 0.76
CA ILE A 198 -10.03 9.77 0.87
C ILE A 198 -8.85 9.41 -0.05
N PHE A 199 -8.36 8.17 0.01
CA PHE A 199 -7.30 7.72 -0.88
C PHE A 199 -7.72 7.74 -2.36
N THR A 200 -8.91 7.26 -2.70
CA THR A 200 -9.44 7.29 -4.08
C THR A 200 -9.49 8.71 -4.61
N SER A 201 -9.99 9.67 -3.82
CA SER A 201 -10.05 11.08 -4.23
C SER A 201 -8.66 11.68 -4.46
N GLY A 202 -7.68 11.36 -3.60
CA GLY A 202 -6.31 11.83 -3.78
C GLY A 202 -5.61 11.20 -4.99
N LEU A 203 -5.87 9.92 -5.27
CA LEU A 203 -5.30 9.21 -6.42
C LEU A 203 -5.87 9.70 -7.75
N LEU A 204 -7.13 10.15 -7.76
CA LEU A 204 -7.76 10.75 -8.96
C LEU A 204 -7.31 12.20 -9.21
N ALA A 205 -6.74 12.87 -8.21
CA ALA A 205 -6.28 14.25 -8.29
C ALA A 205 -4.78 14.37 -8.64
N GLN A 206 -4.06 13.24 -8.70
CA GLN A 206 -2.67 13.13 -9.14
C GLN A 206 -2.59 13.00 -10.65
#